data_AF-A0A8B6GRZ7-F1
#
_entry.id   AF-A0A8B6GRZ7-F1
#
_cell.length_a   1.000
_cell.length_b   1.000
_cell.length_c   1.000
_cell.angle_alpha   90.00
_cell.angle_beta   90.00
_cell.angle_gamma   90.00
#
_symmetry.space_group_name_H-M   'P 1'
#
loop_
_entity.id
_entity.type
_entity.pdbx_description
1 polymer ?
#
loop_
_entity_poly.entity_id
_entity_poly.type
_entity_poly.pdbx_seq_one_letter_code
_entity_poly.pdbx_strand_id
1 'polypeptide(L)'
;MRMFALQMSNDMCLKGLATSVDCLQMVYISSGCDFVSFFHGYGKKTFFDIFRQNADFISSDLSICDKDNIQGLCAFFRLILCVYFSKHRTAFQPAISVKEMYDKIICESALDKHVALIKDFRERMWERVMSEVEMIPNAEALKLHWLRCCWVMQYWKQGNTNFMSLPDLNSYGWNISDGEITVVWDTEINFKKVNDTIQWYTKGCSCKSGCTTLRCSCKKSANKYYSPGCKCVNCVNLPTNLNQAVDDPDSDLEDSEQEEDISYESDSETDINEFAADTSGNSSTAYKNYWDTFENYIFAVPTD
;
A
#
# COMPACT_ATOMS: atom_id res chain seq x y z
N MET A 1 16.01 -10.29 -26.99
CA MET A 1 16.47 -10.80 -25.67
C MET A 1 17.81 -11.55 -25.72
N ARG A 2 18.07 -12.46 -26.67
CA ARG A 2 19.37 -13.21 -26.71
C ARG A 2 20.63 -12.32 -26.76
N MET A 3 20.61 -11.18 -27.44
CA MET A 3 21.76 -10.26 -27.46
C MET A 3 21.99 -9.52 -26.14
N PHE A 4 20.93 -9.23 -25.37
CA PHE A 4 21.07 -8.63 -24.02
C PHE A 4 21.62 -9.65 -23.01
N ALA A 5 21.20 -10.90 -23.10
CA ALA A 5 21.68 -11.98 -22.23
C ALA A 5 23.19 -12.25 -22.37
N LEU A 6 23.74 -12.13 -23.58
CA LEU A 6 25.17 -12.31 -23.86
C LEU A 6 26.05 -11.17 -23.32
N GLN A 7 25.50 -9.97 -23.15
CA GLN A 7 26.23 -8.84 -22.59
C GLN A 7 26.27 -8.90 -21.05
N MET A 8 25.22 -9.46 -20.43
CA MET A 8 25.14 -9.64 -18.97
C MET A 8 26.00 -10.80 -18.44
N SER A 9 26.32 -11.81 -19.26
CA SER A 9 27.22 -12.90 -18.87
C SER A 9 28.69 -12.47 -18.64
N ASN A 10 29.07 -11.29 -19.14
CA ASN A 10 30.41 -10.73 -18.92
C ASN A 10 30.48 -9.78 -17.72
N ASP A 11 29.34 -9.44 -17.11
CA ASP A 11 29.31 -8.59 -15.94
C ASP A 11 29.73 -9.39 -14.70
N MET A 12 30.81 -8.97 -14.06
CA MET A 12 31.46 -9.73 -12.99
C MET A 12 30.55 -9.91 -11.76
N CYS A 13 29.53 -9.05 -11.60
CA CYS A 13 28.51 -9.13 -10.56
C CYS A 13 27.40 -10.17 -10.81
N LEU A 14 27.31 -10.75 -12.02
CA LEU A 14 26.25 -11.71 -12.39
C LEU A 14 26.77 -13.14 -12.61
N LYS A 15 28.08 -13.37 -12.43
CA LYS A 15 28.69 -14.70 -12.50
C LYS A 15 28.28 -15.54 -11.29
N GLY A 16 27.40 -16.51 -11.52
CA GLY A 16 26.86 -17.42 -10.50
C GLY A 16 25.37 -17.69 -10.67
N LEU A 17 24.66 -16.81 -11.39
CA LEU A 17 23.23 -16.97 -11.64
C LEU A 17 22.97 -17.70 -12.96
N ALA A 18 23.00 -19.04 -12.96
CA ALA A 18 22.13 -19.80 -13.88
C ALA A 18 20.64 -19.45 -13.65
N THR A 19 20.35 -18.91 -12.46
CA THR A 19 19.15 -18.18 -12.01
C THR A 19 18.97 -16.78 -12.63
N SER A 20 19.82 -16.31 -13.56
CA SER A 20 19.80 -14.90 -14.02
C SER A 20 18.69 -14.61 -15.01
N VAL A 21 18.43 -15.51 -15.95
CA VAL A 21 17.43 -15.27 -17.01
C VAL A 21 16.02 -15.27 -16.43
N ASP A 22 15.69 -16.28 -15.62
CA ASP A 22 14.41 -16.37 -14.94
C ASP A 22 14.19 -15.16 -14.02
N CYS A 23 15.23 -14.72 -13.31
CA CYS A 23 15.14 -13.52 -12.47
C CYS A 23 14.87 -12.25 -13.27
N LEU A 24 15.61 -12.03 -14.36
CA LEU A 24 15.41 -10.86 -15.22
C LEU A 24 14.04 -10.89 -15.89
N GLN A 25 13.58 -12.07 -16.31
CA GLN A 25 12.24 -12.28 -16.84
C GLN A 25 11.17 -12.00 -15.77
N MET A 26 11.36 -12.44 -14.53
CA MET A 26 10.42 -12.10 -13.45
C MET A 26 10.39 -10.61 -13.16
N VAL A 27 11.54 -9.93 -13.09
CA VAL A 27 11.57 -8.46 -12.95
C VAL A 27 10.82 -7.79 -14.10
N TYR A 28 11.00 -8.28 -15.33
CA TYR A 28 10.27 -7.78 -16.50
C TYR A 28 8.76 -7.98 -16.35
N ILE A 29 8.30 -9.21 -16.06
CA ILE A 29 6.88 -9.54 -15.90
C ILE A 29 6.26 -8.75 -14.74
N SER A 30 6.96 -8.68 -13.60
CA SER A 30 6.54 -7.94 -12.41
C SER A 30 6.35 -6.45 -12.67
N SER A 31 7.19 -5.84 -13.51
CA SER A 31 7.03 -4.44 -13.93
C SER A 31 5.81 -4.19 -14.86
N GLY A 32 5.14 -5.27 -15.28
CA GLY A 32 4.01 -5.29 -16.21
C GLY A 32 4.41 -5.84 -17.58
N CYS A 33 3.49 -6.55 -18.23
CA CYS A 33 3.62 -7.05 -19.60
C CYS A 33 2.23 -7.16 -20.24
N ASP A 34 2.12 -7.73 -21.44
CA ASP A 34 0.82 -7.85 -22.13
C ASP A 34 -0.24 -8.63 -21.32
N PHE A 35 0.20 -9.45 -20.37
CA PHE A 35 -0.66 -10.29 -19.52
C PHE A 35 -0.85 -9.77 -18.10
N VAL A 36 -0.01 -8.82 -17.66
CA VAL A 36 0.02 -8.34 -16.27
C VAL A 36 0.09 -6.83 -16.26
N SER A 37 -0.78 -6.19 -15.48
CA SER A 37 -0.82 -4.75 -15.28
C SER A 37 0.54 -4.16 -14.90
N PHE A 38 0.73 -2.86 -15.11
CA PHE A 38 1.93 -2.13 -14.69
C PHE A 38 1.65 -1.30 -13.44
N PHE A 39 2.72 -0.87 -12.77
CA PHE A 39 2.63 0.07 -11.65
C PHE A 39 2.68 1.51 -12.17
N HIS A 40 1.66 2.31 -11.87
CA HIS A 40 1.52 3.67 -12.39
C HIS A 40 2.72 4.56 -12.02
N GLY A 41 3.31 5.23 -13.01
CA GLY A 41 4.48 6.09 -12.79
C GLY A 41 5.81 5.36 -12.65
N TYR A 42 5.85 4.03 -12.83
CA TYR A 42 7.09 3.24 -12.75
C TYR A 42 7.36 2.49 -14.06
N GLY A 43 8.45 2.83 -14.73
CA GLY A 43 8.88 2.17 -15.97
C GLY A 43 9.72 0.92 -15.72
N LYS A 44 9.87 0.07 -16.75
CA LYS A 44 10.73 -1.14 -16.67
C LYS A 44 12.15 -0.80 -16.27
N LYS A 45 12.69 0.29 -16.85
CA LYS A 45 14.03 0.79 -16.53
C LYS A 45 14.18 1.01 -15.01
N THR A 46 13.21 1.68 -14.38
CA THR A 46 13.20 1.90 -12.93
C THR A 46 13.26 0.58 -12.17
N PHE A 47 12.45 -0.40 -12.54
CA PHE A 47 12.48 -1.73 -11.91
C PHE A 47 13.85 -2.40 -12.01
N PHE A 48 14.48 -2.40 -13.19
CA PHE A 48 15.81 -2.98 -13.37
C PHE A 48 16.91 -2.21 -12.63
N ASP A 49 16.86 -0.87 -12.63
CA ASP A 49 17.81 -0.04 -11.92
C ASP A 49 17.73 -0.29 -10.40
N ILE A 50 16.51 -0.34 -9.85
CA ILE A 50 16.26 -0.62 -8.43
C ILE A 50 16.65 -2.04 -8.07
N PHE A 51 16.31 -3.02 -8.91
CA PHE A 51 16.71 -4.41 -8.71
C PHE A 51 18.24 -4.52 -8.65
N ARG A 52 18.96 -3.88 -9.58
CA ARG A 52 20.43 -3.89 -9.61
C ARG A 52 21.03 -3.25 -8.36
N GLN A 53 20.50 -2.12 -7.92
CA GLN A 53 21.00 -1.39 -6.74
C GLN A 53 20.76 -2.13 -5.42
N ASN A 54 19.71 -2.95 -5.36
CA ASN A 54 19.27 -3.63 -4.14
C ASN A 54 19.31 -5.15 -4.30
N ALA A 55 20.13 -5.66 -5.22
CA ALA A 55 20.13 -7.07 -5.60
C ALA A 55 20.31 -7.95 -4.36
N ASP A 56 21.34 -7.72 -3.55
CA ASP A 56 21.61 -8.52 -2.34
C ASP A 56 20.42 -8.62 -1.38
N PHE A 57 19.66 -7.53 -1.22
CA PHE A 57 18.46 -7.52 -0.39
C PHE A 57 17.28 -8.23 -1.04
N ILE A 58 17.06 -8.04 -2.34
CA ILE A 58 15.92 -8.62 -3.07
C ILE A 58 16.15 -10.11 -3.36
N SER A 59 17.39 -10.48 -3.68
CA SER A 59 17.76 -11.76 -4.28
C SER A 59 18.31 -12.81 -3.32
N SER A 60 18.30 -12.56 -2.01
CA SER A 60 18.96 -13.44 -1.03
C SER A 60 18.49 -14.90 -1.07
N ASP A 61 17.27 -15.19 -1.58
CA ASP A 61 16.62 -16.51 -1.49
C ASP A 61 15.89 -16.97 -2.77
N LEU A 62 16.36 -16.56 -3.96
CA LEU A 62 15.58 -16.70 -5.21
C LEU A 62 15.42 -18.15 -5.69
N SER A 63 14.22 -18.69 -5.45
CA SER A 63 13.45 -19.39 -6.48
C SER A 63 12.17 -18.59 -6.68
N ILE A 64 11.88 -18.14 -7.92
CA ILE A 64 10.97 -17.01 -8.18
C ILE A 64 9.73 -17.47 -8.99
N CYS A 65 9.57 -18.76 -9.25
CA CYS A 65 8.69 -19.21 -10.34
C CYS A 65 7.54 -20.13 -9.91
N ASP A 66 7.24 -20.19 -8.61
CA ASP A 66 6.20 -21.06 -8.09
C ASP A 66 5.24 -20.28 -7.19
N LYS A 67 3.94 -20.51 -7.36
CA LYS A 67 2.88 -19.85 -6.58
C LYS A 67 2.97 -20.18 -5.09
N ASP A 68 3.47 -21.38 -4.75
CA ASP A 68 3.58 -21.85 -3.37
C ASP A 68 4.94 -21.47 -2.76
N ASN A 69 5.80 -20.81 -3.55
CA ASN A 69 7.09 -20.35 -3.09
C ASN A 69 6.98 -18.99 -2.40
N ILE A 70 6.86 -19.07 -1.08
CA ILE A 70 6.82 -17.91 -0.17
C ILE A 70 8.08 -17.05 -0.31
N GLN A 71 9.26 -17.63 -0.57
CA GLN A 71 10.48 -16.85 -0.74
C GLN A 71 10.44 -16.00 -2.02
N GLY A 72 9.88 -16.54 -3.10
CA GLY A 72 9.62 -15.79 -4.34
C GLY A 72 8.67 -14.61 -4.11
N LEU A 73 7.59 -14.83 -3.36
CA LEU A 73 6.65 -13.76 -2.98
C LEU A 73 7.34 -12.68 -2.11
N CYS A 74 8.14 -13.09 -1.11
CA CYS A 74 8.91 -12.17 -0.28
C CYS A 74 9.92 -11.35 -1.11
N ALA A 75 10.62 -11.96 -2.06
CA ALA A 75 11.51 -11.25 -2.98
C ALA A 75 10.75 -10.24 -3.85
N PHE A 76 9.57 -10.62 -4.35
CA PHE A 76 8.68 -9.70 -5.07
C PHE A 76 8.26 -8.51 -4.20
N PHE A 77 7.83 -8.74 -2.94
CA PHE A 77 7.52 -7.66 -2.01
C PHE A 77 8.70 -6.72 -1.79
N ARG A 78 9.92 -7.26 -1.59
CA ARG A 78 11.14 -6.46 -1.45
C ARG A 78 11.40 -5.59 -2.68
N LEU A 79 11.22 -6.14 -3.88
CA LEU A 79 11.35 -5.38 -5.14
C LEU A 79 10.36 -4.20 -5.18
N ILE A 80 9.07 -4.45 -4.89
CA ILE A 80 8.05 -3.40 -4.91
C ILE A 80 8.34 -2.34 -3.85
N LEU A 81 8.68 -2.74 -2.62
CA LEU A 81 9.03 -1.81 -1.55
C LEU A 81 10.21 -0.92 -1.94
N CYS A 82 11.28 -1.49 -2.54
CA CYS A 82 12.42 -0.70 -3.01
C CYS A 82 12.02 0.30 -4.12
N VAL A 83 11.12 -0.09 -5.03
CA VAL A 83 10.62 0.78 -6.11
C VAL A 83 9.87 1.98 -5.51
N TYR A 84 8.94 1.75 -4.58
CA TYR A 84 8.17 2.81 -3.95
C TYR A 84 9.01 3.67 -3.00
N PHE A 85 9.95 3.08 -2.25
CA PHE A 85 10.88 3.80 -1.40
C PHE A 85 11.71 4.80 -2.21
N SER A 86 12.18 4.41 -3.40
CA SER A 86 12.99 5.29 -4.24
C SER A 86 12.21 6.50 -4.75
N LYS A 87 10.93 6.35 -5.11
CA LYS A 87 10.10 7.46 -5.59
C LYS A 87 9.64 8.37 -4.43
N HIS A 88 9.29 7.78 -3.29
CA HIS A 88 8.69 8.50 -2.16
C HIS A 88 9.66 8.65 -0.97
N ARG A 89 10.96 8.80 -1.23
CA ARG A 89 12.02 8.79 -0.22
C ARG A 89 11.78 9.76 0.95
N THR A 90 11.17 10.91 0.69
CA THR A 90 10.87 11.91 1.72
C THR A 90 9.89 11.37 2.77
N ALA A 91 8.92 10.55 2.38
CA ALA A 91 7.94 9.94 3.28
C ALA A 91 8.55 8.96 4.30
N PHE A 92 9.77 8.49 4.04
CA PHE A 92 10.41 7.46 4.85
C PHE A 92 11.56 7.99 5.72
N GLN A 93 11.79 9.30 5.76
CA GLN A 93 12.82 9.86 6.64
C GLN A 93 12.52 9.56 8.12
N PRO A 94 13.55 9.26 8.94
CA PRO A 94 14.99 9.29 8.65
C PRO A 94 15.56 7.99 8.06
N ALA A 95 14.74 7.00 7.67
CA ALA A 95 15.24 5.71 7.20
C ALA A 95 16.12 5.86 5.95
N ILE A 96 17.23 5.12 5.93
CA ILE A 96 18.23 5.21 4.86
C ILE A 96 17.91 4.21 3.75
N SER A 97 17.32 3.06 4.09
CA SER A 97 16.97 2.00 3.15
C SER A 97 15.77 1.16 3.58
N VAL A 98 15.16 0.46 2.62
CA VAL A 98 14.10 -0.53 2.89
C VAL A 98 14.60 -1.65 3.80
N LYS A 99 15.85 -2.08 3.62
CA LYS A 99 16.46 -3.13 4.46
C LYS A 99 16.50 -2.72 5.93
N GLU A 100 16.86 -1.48 6.22
CA GLU A 100 16.88 -0.96 7.59
C GLU A 100 15.48 -0.97 8.22
N MET A 101 14.46 -0.55 7.46
CA MET A 101 13.06 -0.60 7.92
C MET A 101 12.61 -2.05 8.14
N TYR A 102 12.95 -2.93 7.21
CA TYR A 102 12.70 -4.36 7.32
C TYR A 102 13.33 -4.92 8.60
N ASP A 103 14.61 -4.68 8.86
CA ASP A 103 15.33 -5.23 10.01
C ASP A 103 14.70 -4.82 11.36
N LYS A 104 14.02 -3.66 11.43
CA LYS A 104 13.33 -3.17 12.65
C LYS A 104 12.01 -3.89 12.96
N ILE A 105 11.38 -4.53 11.99
CA ILE A 105 10.10 -5.22 12.21
C ILE A 105 10.34 -6.59 12.82
N ILE A 106 9.63 -6.87 13.92
CA ILE A 106 9.68 -8.15 14.64
C ILE A 106 8.35 -8.89 14.38
N CYS A 107 8.43 -10.02 13.68
CA CYS A 107 7.29 -10.91 13.43
C CYS A 107 7.76 -12.37 13.47
N GLU A 108 6.82 -13.31 13.67
CA GLU A 108 7.11 -14.74 13.76
C GLU A 108 7.55 -15.34 12.42
N SER A 109 6.94 -14.90 11.32
CA SER A 109 7.26 -15.38 9.97
C SER A 109 7.86 -14.29 9.09
N ALA A 110 8.67 -14.71 8.12
CA ALA A 110 9.20 -13.80 7.11
C ALA A 110 8.08 -13.14 6.30
N LEU A 111 7.00 -13.86 5.99
CA LEU A 111 5.88 -13.31 5.22
C LEU A 111 5.16 -12.20 6.02
N ASP A 112 4.85 -12.45 7.29
CA ASP A 112 4.17 -11.46 8.15
C ASP A 112 5.01 -10.20 8.31
N LYS A 113 6.33 -10.36 8.41
CA LYS A 113 7.27 -9.25 8.44
C LYS A 113 7.18 -8.36 7.19
N HIS A 114 7.05 -8.93 6.00
CA HIS A 114 6.88 -8.16 4.77
C HIS A 114 5.48 -7.52 4.69
N VAL A 115 4.43 -8.22 5.11
CA VAL A 115 3.07 -7.69 5.15
C VAL A 115 2.97 -6.49 6.10
N ALA A 116 3.58 -6.59 7.29
CA ALA A 116 3.68 -5.48 8.24
C ALA A 116 4.46 -4.29 7.64
N LEU A 117 5.55 -4.55 6.91
CA LEU A 117 6.31 -3.49 6.24
C LEU A 117 5.50 -2.78 5.15
N ILE A 118 4.72 -3.52 4.37
CA ILE A 118 3.82 -2.92 3.36
C ILE A 118 2.76 -2.04 4.04
N LYS A 119 2.23 -2.45 5.20
CA LYS A 119 1.29 -1.65 5.99
C LYS A 119 1.94 -0.34 6.46
N ASP A 120 3.11 -0.41 7.08
CA ASP A 120 3.88 0.77 7.52
C ASP A 120 4.21 1.70 6.34
N PHE A 121 4.55 1.14 5.17
CA PHE A 121 4.75 1.94 3.96
C PHE A 121 3.51 2.72 3.55
N ARG A 122 2.35 2.07 3.53
CA ARG A 122 1.08 2.73 3.20
C ARG A 122 0.76 3.84 4.20
N GLU A 123 0.95 3.60 5.49
CA GLU A 123 0.69 4.59 6.54
C GLU A 123 1.58 5.83 6.39
N ARG A 124 2.89 5.65 6.16
CA ARG A 124 3.83 6.77 5.97
C ARG A 124 3.59 7.54 4.68
N MET A 125 3.22 6.85 3.60
CA MET A 125 2.93 7.48 2.31
C MET A 125 1.64 8.30 2.35
N TRP A 126 0.65 7.87 3.15
CA TRP A 126 -0.68 8.46 3.19
C TRP A 126 -0.68 9.96 3.45
N GLU A 127 0.21 10.45 4.33
CA GLU A 127 0.28 11.87 4.67
C GLU A 127 0.84 12.75 3.55
N ARG A 128 1.52 12.16 2.56
CA ARG A 128 2.29 12.89 1.56
C ARG A 128 1.87 12.62 0.12
N VAL A 129 1.11 11.56 -0.12
CA VAL A 129 0.65 11.15 -1.44
C VAL A 129 -0.81 11.55 -1.61
N MET A 130 -1.06 12.41 -2.60
CA MET A 130 -2.38 13.02 -2.83
C MET A 130 -3.37 12.10 -3.58
N SER A 131 -2.89 10.99 -4.16
CA SER A 131 -3.70 10.12 -5.00
C SER A 131 -3.42 8.64 -4.74
N GLU A 132 -4.49 7.84 -4.62
CA GLU A 132 -4.39 6.39 -4.37
C GLU A 132 -3.62 5.66 -5.49
N VAL A 133 -3.62 6.18 -6.72
CA VAL A 133 -2.87 5.57 -7.84
C VAL A 133 -1.35 5.62 -7.65
N GLU A 134 -0.88 6.50 -6.77
CA GLU A 134 0.53 6.63 -6.41
C GLU A 134 0.87 5.88 -5.12
N MET A 135 -0.12 5.37 -4.39
CA MET A 135 0.09 4.57 -3.19
C MET A 135 0.59 3.18 -3.54
N ILE A 136 1.47 2.62 -2.71
CA ILE A 136 1.85 1.21 -2.84
C ILE A 136 0.60 0.34 -2.64
N PRO A 137 0.28 -0.61 -3.54
CA PRO A 137 -0.86 -1.49 -3.34
C PRO A 137 -0.77 -2.29 -2.04
N ASN A 138 -1.91 -2.70 -1.49
CA ASN A 138 -1.92 -3.54 -0.30
C ASN A 138 -1.32 -4.93 -0.57
N ALA A 139 -0.94 -5.65 0.49
CA ALA A 139 -0.24 -6.93 0.37
C ALA A 139 -1.05 -8.00 -0.39
N GLU A 140 -2.38 -8.03 -0.27
CA GLU A 140 -3.24 -8.99 -0.98
C GLU A 140 -3.30 -8.70 -2.48
N ALA A 141 -3.47 -7.43 -2.86
CA ALA A 141 -3.42 -7.00 -4.26
C ALA A 141 -2.04 -7.30 -4.88
N LEU A 142 -0.95 -7.06 -4.15
CA LEU A 142 0.40 -7.42 -4.56
C LEU A 142 0.59 -8.94 -4.70
N LYS A 143 0.04 -9.74 -3.78
CA LYS A 143 0.08 -11.20 -3.87
C LYS A 143 -0.66 -11.71 -5.11
N LEU A 144 -1.85 -11.18 -5.41
CA LEU A 144 -2.59 -11.52 -6.63
C LEU A 144 -1.81 -11.12 -7.89
N HIS A 145 -1.14 -9.97 -7.88
CA HIS A 145 -0.25 -9.55 -8.96
C HIS A 145 0.93 -10.50 -9.15
N TRP A 146 1.57 -10.90 -8.05
CA TRP A 146 2.64 -11.88 -8.04
C TRP A 146 2.19 -13.21 -8.64
N LEU A 147 1.02 -13.73 -8.24
CA LEU A 147 0.47 -14.95 -8.80
C LEU A 147 0.32 -14.83 -10.32
N ARG A 148 -0.23 -13.72 -10.82
CA ARG A 148 -0.31 -13.49 -12.27
C ARG A 148 1.07 -13.52 -12.94
N CYS A 149 2.09 -12.95 -12.29
CA CYS A 149 3.47 -13.02 -12.78
C CYS A 149 3.98 -14.46 -12.88
N CYS A 150 3.74 -15.28 -11.85
CA CYS A 150 4.14 -16.69 -11.82
C CYS A 150 3.50 -17.49 -12.97
N TRP A 151 2.22 -17.26 -13.24
CA TRP A 151 1.53 -17.93 -14.35
C TRP A 151 2.14 -17.56 -15.69
N VAL A 152 2.41 -16.27 -15.93
CA VAL A 152 3.02 -15.80 -17.18
C VAL A 152 4.41 -16.39 -17.36
N MET A 153 5.19 -16.49 -16.28
CA MET A 153 6.48 -17.15 -16.32
C MET A 153 6.35 -18.64 -16.73
N GLN A 154 5.40 -19.37 -16.16
CA GLN A 154 5.16 -20.77 -16.54
C GLN A 154 4.70 -20.90 -18.00
N TYR A 155 3.89 -19.96 -18.48
CA TYR A 155 3.49 -19.88 -19.89
C TYR A 155 4.71 -19.63 -20.80
N TRP A 156 5.53 -18.62 -20.50
CA TRP A 156 6.71 -18.29 -21.31
C TRP A 156 7.77 -19.39 -21.32
N LYS A 157 7.94 -20.13 -20.22
CA LYS A 157 8.84 -21.29 -20.14
C LYS A 157 8.48 -22.40 -21.13
N GLN A 158 7.24 -22.43 -21.60
CA GLN A 158 6.73 -23.41 -22.57
C GLN A 158 6.65 -22.85 -23.99
N GLY A 159 7.14 -21.62 -24.23
CA GLY A 159 7.04 -20.98 -25.55
C GLY A 159 7.80 -21.70 -26.68
N ASN A 160 8.63 -22.70 -26.36
CA ASN A 160 9.35 -23.53 -27.31
C ASN A 160 8.78 -24.96 -27.43
N THR A 161 7.63 -25.26 -26.82
CA THR A 161 6.96 -26.56 -26.91
C THR A 161 5.72 -26.48 -27.79
N ASN A 162 5.45 -27.54 -28.55
CA ASN A 162 4.23 -27.62 -29.40
C ASN A 162 2.97 -27.87 -28.57
N PHE A 163 3.13 -28.40 -27.35
CA PHE A 163 2.05 -28.68 -26.42
C PHE A 163 2.36 -27.95 -25.12
N MET A 164 1.42 -27.12 -24.66
CA MET A 164 1.51 -26.39 -23.41
C MET A 164 0.54 -27.02 -22.39
N SER A 165 1.04 -27.24 -21.18
CA SER A 165 0.23 -27.59 -20.02
C SER A 165 0.24 -26.39 -19.09
N LEU A 166 -0.83 -25.60 -19.15
CA LEU A 166 -0.95 -24.37 -18.37
C LEU A 166 -1.78 -24.63 -17.11
N PRO A 167 -1.39 -24.05 -15.96
CA PRO A 167 -2.18 -24.18 -14.77
C PRO A 167 -3.47 -23.35 -14.86
N ASP A 168 -4.46 -23.73 -14.06
CA ASP A 168 -5.76 -23.05 -13.99
C ASP A 168 -5.61 -21.57 -13.59
N LEU A 169 -6.13 -20.67 -14.42
CA LEU A 169 -6.06 -19.22 -14.22
C LEU A 169 -6.75 -18.77 -12.93
N ASN A 170 -7.81 -19.46 -12.47
CA ASN A 170 -8.51 -19.09 -11.23
C ASN A 170 -7.60 -19.21 -10.00
N SER A 171 -6.58 -20.06 -10.06
CA SER A 171 -5.58 -20.22 -9.01
C SER A 171 -4.48 -19.16 -9.03
N TYR A 172 -4.47 -18.25 -10.03
CA TYR A 172 -3.39 -17.29 -10.25
C TYR A 172 -3.87 -15.83 -10.33
N GLY A 173 -5.02 -15.51 -9.73
CA GLY A 173 -5.50 -14.12 -9.61
C GLY A 173 -6.27 -13.61 -10.83
N TRP A 174 -6.87 -14.52 -11.59
CA TRP A 174 -7.90 -14.25 -12.60
C TRP A 174 -9.21 -14.92 -12.21
N ASN A 175 -10.30 -14.49 -12.84
CA ASN A 175 -11.59 -15.15 -12.77
C ASN A 175 -12.06 -15.45 -14.20
N ILE A 176 -12.43 -16.70 -14.45
CA ILE A 176 -13.04 -17.12 -15.71
C ILE A 176 -14.55 -17.27 -15.47
N SER A 177 -15.35 -16.46 -16.16
CA SER A 177 -16.81 -16.54 -16.09
C SER A 177 -17.39 -16.23 -17.46
N ASP A 178 -18.37 -17.02 -17.90
CA ASP A 178 -19.06 -16.84 -19.19
C ASP A 178 -18.15 -16.71 -20.42
N GLY A 179 -16.99 -17.38 -20.39
CA GLY A 179 -15.98 -17.31 -21.46
C GLY A 179 -15.11 -16.05 -21.45
N GLU A 180 -15.32 -15.16 -20.48
CA GLU A 180 -14.49 -13.97 -20.27
C GLU A 180 -13.46 -14.20 -19.17
N ILE A 181 -12.28 -13.61 -19.36
CA ILE A 181 -11.19 -13.63 -18.38
C ILE A 181 -11.09 -12.22 -17.78
N THR A 182 -11.26 -12.14 -16.46
CA THR A 182 -11.16 -10.88 -15.71
C THR A 182 -10.09 -10.96 -14.64
N VAL A 183 -9.50 -9.82 -14.29
CA VAL A 183 -8.48 -9.75 -13.23
C VAL A 183 -9.16 -9.69 -11.87
N VAL A 184 -8.70 -10.53 -10.95
CA VAL A 184 -9.05 -10.40 -9.52
C VAL A 184 -8.08 -9.40 -8.91
N TRP A 185 -8.58 -8.20 -8.63
CA TRP A 185 -7.77 -7.10 -8.10
C TRP A 185 -7.53 -7.20 -6.60
N ASP A 186 -8.50 -7.76 -5.87
CA ASP A 186 -8.44 -7.93 -4.44
C ASP A 186 -9.34 -9.09 -3.98
N THR A 187 -9.23 -9.46 -2.72
CA THR A 187 -10.09 -10.46 -2.09
C THR A 187 -11.48 -9.90 -1.82
N GLU A 188 -12.51 -10.75 -1.88
CA GLU A 188 -13.88 -10.36 -1.52
C GLU A 188 -13.97 -9.83 -0.09
N ILE A 189 -13.17 -10.40 0.82
CA ILE A 189 -13.06 -9.95 2.21
C ILE A 189 -12.57 -8.51 2.26
N ASN A 190 -11.53 -8.16 1.50
CA ASN A 190 -11.00 -6.80 1.51
C ASN A 190 -11.96 -5.81 0.83
N PHE A 191 -12.59 -6.19 -0.28
CA PHE A 191 -13.63 -5.36 -0.91
C PHE A 191 -14.77 -5.04 0.05
N LYS A 192 -15.22 -6.04 0.82
CA LYS A 192 -16.23 -5.84 1.85
C LYS A 192 -15.75 -4.87 2.92
N LYS A 193 -14.53 -5.06 3.44
CA LYS A 193 -13.93 -4.15 4.44
C LYS A 193 -13.88 -2.71 3.93
N VAL A 194 -13.35 -2.49 2.73
CA VAL A 194 -13.25 -1.15 2.12
C VAL A 194 -14.64 -0.53 1.95
N ASN A 195 -15.62 -1.30 1.46
CA ASN A 195 -16.99 -0.82 1.31
C ASN A 195 -17.63 -0.47 2.66
N ASP A 196 -17.43 -1.29 3.69
CA ASP A 196 -17.93 -1.01 5.04
C ASP A 196 -17.28 0.26 5.62
N THR A 197 -15.98 0.46 5.39
CA THR A 197 -15.25 1.69 5.76
C THR A 197 -15.79 2.91 5.02
N ILE A 198 -15.95 2.84 3.70
CA ILE A 198 -16.54 3.95 2.92
C ILE A 198 -17.93 4.29 3.49
N GLN A 199 -18.77 3.28 3.72
CA GLN A 199 -20.09 3.48 4.28
C GLN A 199 -20.04 4.13 5.67
N TRP A 200 -19.08 3.78 6.52
CA TRP A 200 -18.87 4.40 7.82
C TRP A 200 -18.61 5.91 7.70
N TYR A 201 -17.77 6.31 6.75
CA TYR A 201 -17.39 7.71 6.54
C TYR A 201 -18.39 8.54 5.74
N THR A 202 -19.13 7.92 4.81
CA THR A 202 -20.03 8.66 3.91
C THR A 202 -21.49 8.58 4.31
N LYS A 203 -21.90 7.55 5.05
CA LYS A 203 -23.30 7.36 5.46
C LYS A 203 -23.45 7.65 6.94
N GLY A 204 -24.38 8.54 7.26
CA GLY A 204 -24.78 8.83 8.62
C GLY A 204 -26.14 9.50 8.68
N CYS A 205 -26.64 9.72 9.89
CA CYS A 205 -27.90 10.43 10.08
C CYS A 205 -27.71 11.95 9.99
N SER A 206 -28.80 12.67 9.77
CA SER A 206 -28.82 14.15 9.70
C SER A 206 -29.76 14.74 10.77
N CYS A 207 -29.88 14.05 11.90
CA CYS A 207 -30.87 14.36 12.93
C CYS A 207 -30.57 15.70 13.62
N LYS A 208 -31.58 16.58 13.68
CA LYS A 208 -31.50 17.83 14.46
C LYS A 208 -31.81 17.64 15.95
N SER A 209 -32.44 16.51 16.30
CA SER A 209 -32.90 16.20 17.66
C SER A 209 -31.87 15.46 18.51
N GLY A 210 -30.57 15.56 18.19
CA GLY A 210 -29.51 14.90 18.92
C GLY A 210 -29.52 13.37 18.90
N CYS A 211 -30.16 12.73 17.93
CA CYS A 211 -30.23 11.26 17.83
C CYS A 211 -30.86 10.57 19.06
N THR A 212 -31.74 11.26 19.77
CA THR A 212 -32.36 10.76 21.01
C THR A 212 -33.44 9.69 20.78
N THR A 213 -34.07 9.65 19.62
CA THR A 213 -35.22 8.77 19.31
C THR A 213 -34.91 7.70 18.26
N LEU A 214 -35.76 6.67 18.17
CA LEU A 214 -35.71 5.64 17.13
C LEU A 214 -36.02 6.14 15.70
N ARG A 215 -36.28 7.45 15.52
CA ARG A 215 -36.32 8.09 14.20
C ARG A 215 -34.92 8.25 13.59
N CYS A 216 -33.88 8.25 14.42
CA CYS A 216 -32.50 8.23 13.94
C CYS A 216 -32.15 6.85 13.39
N SER A 217 -31.71 6.79 12.14
CA SER A 217 -31.31 5.53 11.48
C SER A 217 -30.11 4.86 12.16
N CYS A 218 -29.19 5.65 12.72
CA CYS A 218 -28.06 5.14 13.49
C CYS A 218 -28.56 4.45 14.76
N LYS A 219 -29.35 5.15 15.59
CA LYS A 219 -29.91 4.60 16.83
C LYS A 219 -30.89 3.43 16.60
N LYS A 220 -31.61 3.42 15.48
CA LYS A 220 -32.52 2.33 15.09
C LYS A 220 -31.76 1.04 14.74
N SER A 221 -30.53 1.17 14.22
CA SER A 221 -29.67 0.03 13.92
C SER A 221 -28.94 -0.33 15.20
N ALA A 222 -29.23 -1.50 15.79
CA ALA A 222 -28.80 -1.86 17.15
C ALA A 222 -27.28 -1.70 17.44
N ASN A 223 -26.43 -1.69 16.40
CA ASN A 223 -24.97 -1.56 16.51
C ASN A 223 -24.38 -0.39 15.70
N LYS A 224 -25.13 0.70 15.44
CA LYS A 224 -24.57 1.88 14.77
C LYS A 224 -24.52 3.09 15.69
N TYR A 225 -23.32 3.36 16.18
CA TYR A 225 -22.97 4.60 16.85
C TYR A 225 -22.83 5.75 15.85
N TYR A 226 -22.64 6.95 16.38
CA TYR A 226 -22.17 8.09 15.61
C TYR A 226 -20.94 7.68 14.78
N SER A 227 -21.01 7.97 13.48
CA SER A 227 -19.89 7.86 12.56
C SER A 227 -19.48 9.24 12.06
N PRO A 228 -18.27 9.41 11.52
CA PRO A 228 -17.86 10.67 10.89
C PRO A 228 -18.77 11.09 9.70
N GLY A 229 -19.49 10.15 9.09
CA GLY A 229 -20.51 10.44 8.08
C GLY A 229 -21.80 11.05 8.61
N CYS A 230 -22.00 11.11 9.93
CA CYS A 230 -23.16 11.74 10.55
C CYS A 230 -23.07 13.27 10.49
N LYS A 231 -24.18 13.90 10.13
CA LYS A 231 -24.39 15.36 10.10
C LYS A 231 -25.45 15.79 11.12
N CYS A 232 -25.58 15.04 12.21
CA CYS A 232 -26.54 15.35 13.27
C CYS A 232 -26.00 16.46 14.18
N VAL A 233 -26.93 17.20 14.79
CA VAL A 233 -26.61 18.29 15.73
C VAL A 233 -26.77 17.76 17.16
N ASN A 234 -25.79 18.01 18.02
CA ASN A 234 -25.76 17.59 19.43
C ASN A 234 -26.03 16.09 19.61
N CYS A 235 -25.30 15.25 18.87
CA CYS A 235 -25.50 13.81 18.88
C CYS A 235 -25.22 13.22 20.27
N VAL A 236 -26.20 12.53 20.85
CA VAL A 236 -26.00 11.77 22.10
C VAL A 236 -25.77 10.28 21.86
N ASN A 237 -25.78 9.83 20.59
CA ASN A 237 -25.57 8.43 20.20
C ASN A 237 -24.07 8.15 19.96
N LEU A 238 -23.23 8.50 20.93
CA LEU A 238 -21.78 8.33 20.89
C LEU A 238 -21.38 6.94 21.42
N PRO A 239 -20.22 6.40 21.01
CA PRO A 239 -19.64 5.20 21.62
C PRO A 239 -19.38 5.42 23.12
N THR A 240 -19.66 4.42 23.95
CA THR A 240 -19.57 4.50 25.43
C THR A 240 -18.15 4.84 25.94
N ASN A 241 -17.10 4.67 25.13
CA ASN A 241 -15.70 4.94 25.49
C ASN A 241 -15.21 6.38 25.25
N LEU A 242 -16.02 7.28 24.68
CA LEU A 242 -15.61 8.68 24.44
C LEU A 242 -16.08 9.68 25.52
N ASN A 243 -16.75 9.21 26.56
CA ASN A 243 -17.29 10.04 27.65
C ASN A 243 -16.34 10.21 28.85
N GLN A 244 -15.05 9.89 28.72
CA GLN A 244 -14.02 10.26 29.69
C GLN A 244 -13.01 11.21 29.02
N ALA A 245 -13.49 12.35 28.53
CA ALA A 245 -12.66 13.54 28.51
C ALA A 245 -12.61 14.02 29.97
N VAL A 246 -11.43 13.92 30.56
CA VAL A 246 -11.10 14.46 31.87
C VAL A 246 -11.37 15.96 31.81
N ASP A 247 -12.26 16.45 32.68
CA ASP A 247 -12.35 17.87 32.98
C ASP A 247 -10.97 18.30 33.53
N ASP A 248 -10.18 18.99 32.70
CA ASP A 248 -8.97 19.66 33.13
C ASP A 248 -9.24 21.17 33.14
N PRO A 249 -9.50 21.77 34.31
CA PRO A 249 -9.53 23.19 34.48
C PRO A 249 -8.15 23.64 34.98
N ASP A 250 -7.25 24.03 34.08
CA ASP A 250 -6.50 25.26 34.32
C ASP A 250 -5.81 25.77 33.06
N SER A 251 -6.28 26.96 32.67
CA SER A 251 -5.61 27.86 31.77
C SER A 251 -4.52 28.59 32.54
N ASP A 252 -3.26 28.46 32.13
CA ASP A 252 -2.31 29.54 32.30
C ASP A 252 -1.41 29.65 31.07
N LEU A 253 -1.61 30.78 30.40
CA LEU A 253 -0.84 31.34 29.32
C LEU A 253 0.50 31.81 29.87
N GLU A 254 1.62 31.35 29.33
CA GLU A 254 2.80 32.20 29.21
C GLU A 254 3.47 32.04 27.84
N ASP A 255 3.80 33.22 27.34
CA ASP A 255 4.16 33.64 26.00
C ASP A 255 5.69 33.76 25.94
N SER A 256 6.32 33.18 24.93
CA SER A 256 7.72 33.51 24.61
C SER A 256 8.05 33.19 23.17
N GLU A 257 7.87 34.21 22.33
CA GLU A 257 8.45 34.38 21.01
C GLU A 257 9.98 34.29 21.08
N GLN A 258 10.60 33.43 20.25
CA GLN A 258 11.95 33.65 19.73
C GLN A 258 12.01 33.18 18.28
N GLU A 259 12.01 34.16 17.38
CA GLU A 259 12.37 34.03 15.97
C GLU A 259 13.90 33.80 15.88
N GLU A 260 14.33 32.71 15.25
CA GLU A 260 15.70 32.62 14.70
C GLU A 260 15.64 32.37 13.19
N ASP A 261 16.02 33.44 12.50
CA ASP A 261 16.18 33.64 11.08
C ASP A 261 17.42 32.85 10.59
N ILE A 262 17.24 31.86 9.73
CA ILE A 262 18.36 31.20 9.02
C ILE A 262 18.10 31.27 7.52
N SER A 263 18.71 32.26 6.90
CA SER A 263 18.81 32.44 5.46
C SER A 263 19.74 31.41 4.81
N TYR A 264 19.22 30.62 3.87
CA TYR A 264 20.03 29.91 2.88
C TYR A 264 19.65 30.39 1.48
N GLU A 265 20.55 31.16 0.88
CA GLU A 265 20.56 31.43 -0.56
C GLU A 265 21.09 30.19 -1.32
N SER A 266 20.42 29.80 -2.41
CA SER A 266 21.01 29.70 -3.76
C SER A 266 20.26 28.71 -4.67
N ASP A 267 19.59 29.30 -5.65
CA ASP A 267 19.51 28.98 -7.09
C ASP A 267 19.23 27.55 -7.58
N SER A 268 18.04 27.38 -8.18
CA SER A 268 17.96 27.00 -9.60
C SER A 268 16.54 27.18 -10.16
N GLU A 269 16.50 27.83 -11.33
CA GLU A 269 15.36 28.21 -12.16
C GLU A 269 14.44 27.02 -12.54
N THR A 270 13.12 27.25 -12.61
CA THR A 270 12.28 26.87 -13.76
C THR A 270 10.86 27.44 -13.66
N ASP A 271 10.36 27.81 -14.83
CA ASP A 271 9.21 28.68 -15.09
C ASP A 271 7.85 28.24 -14.56
N ILE A 272 7.12 29.28 -14.19
CA ILE A 272 5.74 29.35 -13.73
C ILE A 272 4.77 28.97 -14.86
N ASN A 273 3.77 28.13 -14.55
CA ASN A 273 2.41 28.47 -14.94
C ASN A 273 1.40 28.02 -13.89
N GLU A 274 0.67 29.04 -13.45
CA GLU A 274 -0.13 29.16 -12.25
C GLU A 274 -1.60 28.90 -12.58
N PHE A 275 -2.27 28.08 -11.77
CA PHE A 275 -3.71 28.20 -11.55
C PHE A 275 -3.96 27.92 -10.06
N ALA A 276 -4.03 29.00 -9.29
CA ALA A 276 -4.34 28.98 -7.87
C ALA A 276 -5.82 28.67 -7.65
N ALA A 277 -6.11 27.71 -6.77
CA ALA A 277 -7.36 27.65 -6.03
C ALA A 277 -6.99 27.54 -4.55
N ASP A 278 -7.26 28.65 -3.86
CA ASP A 278 -7.01 28.91 -2.46
C ASP A 278 -7.94 28.07 -1.57
N THR A 279 -7.39 27.30 -0.63
CA THR A 279 -8.14 26.75 0.53
C THR A 279 -7.16 26.44 1.66
N SER A 280 -6.80 27.48 2.40
CA SER A 280 -6.14 27.36 3.70
C SER A 280 -7.09 26.81 4.77
N GLY A 281 -6.60 25.85 5.56
CA GLY A 281 -7.02 25.69 6.95
C GLY A 281 -7.67 24.36 7.33
N ASN A 282 -6.98 23.63 8.22
CA ASN A 282 -7.56 22.65 9.17
C ASN A 282 -7.87 21.21 8.70
N SER A 283 -7.19 20.70 7.66
CA SER A 283 -7.33 19.28 7.25
C SER A 283 -6.48 18.31 8.10
N SER A 284 -5.27 18.67 8.54
CA SER A 284 -4.36 17.68 9.16
C SER A 284 -4.92 17.05 10.46
N THR A 285 -5.49 17.84 11.36
CA THR A 285 -5.98 17.36 12.67
C THR A 285 -7.26 16.53 12.57
N ALA A 286 -8.14 16.84 11.61
CA ALA A 286 -9.36 16.07 11.36
C ALA A 286 -9.09 14.69 10.74
N TYR A 287 -8.00 14.57 9.96
CA TYR A 287 -7.60 13.32 9.29
C TYR A 287 -6.67 12.45 10.15
N LYS A 288 -5.98 13.00 11.15
CA LYS A 288 -5.27 12.19 12.15
C LYS A 288 -6.26 11.47 13.10
N ASN A 289 -7.31 12.18 13.53
CA ASN A 289 -8.43 11.63 14.28
C ASN A 289 -9.20 10.51 13.52
N TYR A 290 -9.14 10.49 12.19
CA TYR A 290 -9.74 9.46 11.33
C TYR A 290 -9.12 8.07 11.57
N TRP A 291 -7.80 7.97 11.76
CA TRP A 291 -7.11 6.67 11.89
C TRP A 291 -6.89 6.24 13.36
N ASP A 292 -6.73 7.18 14.30
CA ASP A 292 -6.69 6.84 15.73
C ASP A 292 -8.03 6.22 16.20
N THR A 293 -9.14 6.62 15.57
CA THR A 293 -10.46 5.98 15.78
C THR A 293 -10.58 4.65 15.02
N PHE A 294 -9.87 4.48 13.90
CA PHE A 294 -9.85 3.25 13.10
C PHE A 294 -9.14 2.10 13.82
N GLU A 295 -8.02 2.36 14.51
CA GLU A 295 -7.31 1.32 15.26
C GLU A 295 -8.09 0.86 16.51
N ASN A 296 -8.72 1.79 17.22
CA ASN A 296 -9.54 1.47 18.40
C ASN A 296 -10.78 0.61 18.08
N TYR A 297 -11.28 0.66 16.83
CA TYR A 297 -12.41 -0.17 16.40
C TYR A 297 -11.98 -1.55 15.88
N ILE A 298 -10.71 -1.73 15.49
CA ILE A 298 -10.15 -2.99 14.99
C ILE A 298 -9.74 -3.93 16.13
N PHE A 299 -9.33 -3.39 17.29
CA PHE A 299 -8.90 -4.20 18.44
C PHE A 299 -9.97 -4.42 19.52
N ALA A 300 -11.17 -3.88 19.35
CA ALA A 300 -12.31 -4.17 20.22
C ALA A 300 -13.01 -5.48 19.78
N VAL A 301 -12.32 -6.62 19.93
CA VAL A 301 -12.98 -7.93 19.93
C VAL A 301 -13.49 -8.16 21.36
N PRO A 302 -14.80 -8.38 21.58
CA PRO A 302 -15.26 -8.93 22.84
C PRO A 302 -14.66 -10.33 22.97
N THR A 303 -13.80 -10.54 23.97
CA THR A 303 -13.49 -11.89 24.44
C THR A 303 -14.76 -12.41 25.12
N ASP A 304 -15.49 -13.27 24.41
CA ASP A 304 -16.42 -14.22 25.03
C ASP A 304 -15.63 -15.41 25.58
#